data_AF-A0AAJ2Q0R9-F1
#
_entry.id   AF-A0AAJ2Q0R9-F1
#
_cell.length_a   1.000
_cell.length_b   1.000
_cell.length_c   1.000
_cell.angle_alpha   90.00
_cell.angle_beta   90.00
_cell.angle_gamma   90.00
#
_symmetry.space_group_name_H-M   'P 1'
#
loop_
_entity.id
_entity.type
_entity.pdbx_description
1 polymer ?
#
loop_
_entity_poly.entity_id
_entity_poly.type
_entity_poly.pdbx_seq_one_letter_code
_entity_poly.pdbx_strand_id
1 'polypeptide(L)' 'ELVRRVQVREEAGERRKEAIAAVAVEAGLPKREVFDAVVAAKRAAP' A
#
# COMPACT_ATOMS: atom_id res chain seq x y z
N GLU A 1 -5.69 1.14 7.48
CA GLU A 1 -4.63 2.18 7.56
C GLU A 1 -3.58 2.07 6.45
N LEU A 2 -2.97 0.89 6.22
CA LEU A 2 -1.93 0.67 5.20
C LEU A 2 -2.33 1.15 3.79
N VAL A 3 -3.56 0.82 3.35
CA VAL A 3 -4.07 1.19 2.02
C VAL A 3 -4.11 2.71 1.83
N ARG A 4 -4.56 3.45 2.84
CA ARG A 4 -4.59 4.91 2.81
C ARG A 4 -3.19 5.50 2.68
N ARG A 5 -2.21 4.95 3.41
CA ARG A 5 -0.80 5.39 3.31
C ARG A 5 -0.23 5.12 1.91
N VAL A 6 -0.55 3.97 1.31
CA VAL A 6 -0.15 3.66 -0.07
C VAL A 6 -0.82 4.63 -1.05
N GLN A 7 -2.11 4.92 -0.89
CA GLN A 7 -2.84 5.85 -1.77
C GLN A 7 -2.24 7.27 -1.73
N VAL A 8 -1.93 7.81 -0.55
CA VAL A 8 -1.30 9.14 -0.43
C VAL A 8 0.02 9.22 -1.20
N ARG A 9 0.80 8.13 -1.20
CA ARG A 9 2.05 8.04 -1.98
C ARG A 9 1.81 7.93 -3.49
N GLU A 10 0.83 7.12 -3.89
CA GLU A 10 0.44 7.02 -5.31
C GLU A 10 -0.06 8.37 -5.84
N GLU A 11 -0.84 9.11 -5.05
CA GLU A 11 -1.31 10.47 -5.36
C GLU A 11 -0.16 11.47 -5.47
N ALA A 12 0.92 11.28 -4.71
CA ALA A 12 2.17 12.04 -4.83
C ALA A 12 3.00 11.65 -6.07
N GLY A 13 2.55 10.68 -6.87
CA GLY A 13 3.21 10.24 -8.11
C GLY A 13 4.15 9.05 -7.95
N GLU A 14 4.27 8.47 -6.75
CA GLU A 14 5.05 7.25 -6.56
C GLU A 14 4.40 6.06 -7.30
N ARG A 15 5.22 5.18 -7.90
CA ARG A 15 4.67 3.94 -8.44
C ARG A 15 4.12 3.08 -7.30
N ARG A 16 2.98 2.42 -7.50
CA ARG A 16 2.36 1.49 -6.53
C ARG A 16 3.36 0.59 -5.80
N LYS A 17 4.28 0.00 -6.56
CA LYS A 17 5.29 -0.94 -6.02
C LYS A 17 6.26 -0.25 -5.05
N GLU A 18 6.63 1.00 -5.32
CA GLU A 18 7.49 1.81 -4.48
C GLU A 18 6.73 2.26 -3.23
N ALA A 19 5.49 2.73 -3.40
CA ALA A 19 4.62 3.10 -2.30
C ALA A 19 4.40 1.94 -1.31
N ILE A 20 4.12 0.74 -1.81
CA ILE A 20 3.98 -0.48 -0.99
C ILE A 20 5.29 -0.80 -0.26
N ALA A 21 6.43 -0.70 -0.93
CA ALA A 21 7.72 -0.97 -0.32
C ALA A 21 8.05 0.04 0.79
N ALA A 22 7.81 1.32 0.56
CA ALA A 22 8.04 2.38 1.54
C ALA A 22 7.11 2.21 2.76
N VAL A 23 5.82 1.92 2.54
CA VAL A 23 4.86 1.69 3.64
C VAL A 23 5.25 0.46 4.47
N ALA A 24 5.73 -0.61 3.82
CA ALA A 24 6.19 -1.81 4.52
C ALA A 24 7.38 -1.50 5.45
N VAL A 25 8.35 -0.73 4.96
CA VAL A 25 9.51 -0.32 5.76
C VAL A 25 9.09 0.56 6.94
N GLU A 26 8.27 1.58 6.71
CA GLU A 26 7.80 2.48 7.77
C GLU A 26 6.94 1.80 8.82
N ALA A 27 6.13 0.81 8.41
CA ALA A 27 5.28 0.05 9.31
C ALA A 27 6.01 -1.12 9.99
N GLY A 28 7.24 -1.45 9.59
CA GLY A 28 7.96 -2.63 10.05
C GLY A 28 7.29 -3.95 9.65
N LEU A 29 6.54 -3.96 8.55
CA LEU A 29 5.75 -5.11 8.09
C LEU A 29 6.38 -5.79 6.87
N PRO A 30 6.11 -7.09 6.64
CA PRO A 30 6.43 -7.73 5.39
C PRO A 30 5.73 -7.03 4.21
N LYS A 31 6.45 -6.81 3.09
CA LYS A 31 5.88 -6.24 1.86
C LYS A 31 4.63 -6.97 1.39
N ARG A 32 4.56 -8.28 1.63
CA ARG A 32 3.42 -9.11 1.25
C ARG A 32 2.15 -8.71 1.99
N GLU A 33 2.22 -8.40 3.27
CA GLU A 33 1.05 -7.99 4.06
C GLU A 33 0.47 -6.67 3.55
N VAL A 34 1.32 -5.70 3.23
CA VAL A 34 0.90 -4.42 2.66
C VAL A 34 0.27 -4.62 1.28
N PHE A 35 0.86 -5.47 0.44
CA PHE A 35 0.31 -5.82 -0.86
C PHE A 35 -1.06 -6.49 -0.76
N ASP A 36 -1.19 -7.49 0.11
CA ASP A 36 -2.44 -8.23 0.28
C ASP A 36 -3.54 -7.32 0.83
N ALA A 37 -3.23 -6.39 1.74
CA ALA A 37 -4.17 -5.38 2.20
C ALA A 37 -4.67 -4.46 1.07
N VAL A 38 -3.78 -4.03 0.17
CA VAL A 38 -4.13 -3.20 -1.00
C VAL A 38 -4.99 -3.99 -1.98
N VAL A 39 -4.65 -5.26 -2.24
CA VAL A 39 -5.45 -6.13 -3.13
C VAL A 39 -6.82 -6.41 -2.54
N ALA A 40 -6.91 -6.70 -1.23
CA ALA A 40 -8.17 -6.93 -0.53
C ALA A 40 -9.08 -5.70 -0.60
N ALA A 41 -8.53 -4.51 -0.36
CA ALA A 41 -9.29 -3.26 -0.50
C ALA A 41 -9.77 -3.02 -1.94
N LYS A 42 -8.93 -3.29 -2.95
CA LYS A 42 -9.34 -3.19 -4.36
C LYS A 42 -10.46 -4.16 -4.71
N ARG A 43 -10.50 -5.35 -4.10
CA ARG A 43 -11.56 -6.36 -4.32
C ARG A 43 -12.86 -6.05 -3.56
N ALA A 44 -12.77 -5.30 -2.47
CA ALA A 44 -13.91 -4.90 -1.65
C ALA A 44 -14.58 -3.61 -2.15
N ALA A 45 -13.92 -2.84 -3.02
CA ALA A 45 -14.53 -1.69 -3.68
C ALA A 45 -15.53 -2.20 -4.77
N PRO A 46 -16.80 -1.76 -4.73
CA PRO A 46 -17.81 -2.12 -5.74
C PRO A 46 -17.54 -1.50 -7.12
#